data_AF-A0A6P2CS90-F1
#
_entry.id   AF-A0A6P2CS90-F1
#
_cell.length_a   1.000
_cell.length_b   1.000
_cell.length_c   1.000
_cell.angle_alpha   90.00
_cell.angle_beta   90.00
_cell.angle_gamma   90.00
#
_symmetry.space_group_name_H-M   'P 1'
#
loop_
_entity.id
_entity.type
_entity.pdbx_description
1 polymer ?
#
loop_
_entity_poly.entity_id
_entity_poly.type
_entity_poly.pdbx_seq_one_letter_code
_entity_poly.pdbx_strand_id
1 'polypeptide(L)'
;MDVSLSLWSDAASLCIFDPALFEGMKPADAWPYHTNPGIRDGLFAIVGLQGGGGYILRLTSGDLTPAERELLNDTVGPLGVAVHSGQVYASGMDWPGEQAVHYHQCGAGMFVSVVAGDYDVLVHELRSTAAERGLPDYVAVFRQRTGSFPGVVEEPRFIGGREIEELIQRLNSESQPQD
;
A
#
# COMPACT_ATOMS: atom_id res chain seq x y z
N MET A 1 9.78 -13.71 2.64
CA MET A 1 8.82 -13.36 1.57
C MET A 1 9.53 -12.42 0.60
N ASP A 2 9.43 -12.67 -0.70
CA ASP A 2 9.89 -11.73 -1.74
C ASP A 2 9.14 -12.06 -3.04
N VAL A 3 8.15 -11.24 -3.39
CA VAL A 3 7.28 -11.48 -4.55
C VAL A 3 6.89 -10.15 -5.20
N SER A 4 6.81 -10.16 -6.53
CA SER A 4 6.26 -9.05 -7.29
C SER A 4 4.91 -9.44 -7.87
N LEU A 5 3.95 -8.53 -7.82
CA LEU A 5 2.62 -8.69 -8.40
C LEU A 5 2.19 -7.44 -9.17
N SER A 6 1.43 -7.66 -10.23
CA SER A 6 0.70 -6.60 -10.90
C SER A 6 -0.65 -6.42 -10.21
N LEU A 7 -0.99 -5.18 -9.86
CA LEU A 7 -2.29 -4.82 -9.30
C LEU A 7 -2.89 -3.65 -10.08
N TRP A 8 -4.21 -3.54 -10.02
CA TRP A 8 -4.96 -2.40 -10.53
C TRP A 8 -5.66 -1.73 -9.34
N SER A 9 -5.77 -0.39 -9.38
CA SER A 9 -6.56 0.36 -8.41
C SER A 9 -7.32 1.48 -9.12
N ASP A 10 -8.63 1.58 -8.90
CA ASP A 10 -9.45 2.71 -9.33
C ASP A 10 -9.55 3.80 -8.24
N ALA A 11 -9.56 3.38 -6.98
CA ALA A 11 -9.64 4.21 -5.79
C ALA A 11 -8.29 4.79 -5.35
N ALA A 12 -7.23 4.57 -6.13
CA ALA A 12 -5.87 4.98 -5.80
C ALA A 12 -5.46 4.49 -4.41
N SER A 13 -5.64 3.21 -4.13
CA SER A 13 -5.31 2.61 -2.83
C SER A 13 -4.65 1.26 -2.99
N LEU A 14 -3.85 0.89 -1.99
CA LEU A 14 -3.31 -0.45 -1.78
C LEU A 14 -3.76 -0.93 -0.41
N CYS A 15 -4.44 -2.07 -0.37
CA CYS A 15 -4.88 -2.75 0.84
C CYS A 15 -4.10 -4.06 1.02
N ILE A 16 -3.62 -4.33 2.23
CA ILE A 16 -2.92 -5.57 2.59
C ILE A 16 -3.48 -6.10 3.91
N PHE A 17 -4.05 -7.30 3.88
CA PHE A 17 -4.73 -7.90 5.04
C PHE A 17 -4.68 -9.42 5.01
N ASP A 18 -4.90 -10.08 6.15
CA ASP A 18 -5.18 -11.52 6.19
C ASP A 18 -6.70 -11.74 6.15
N PRO A 19 -7.27 -12.32 5.07
CA PRO A 19 -8.72 -12.54 4.96
C PRO A 19 -9.33 -13.32 6.12
N ALA A 20 -8.58 -14.22 6.76
CA ALA A 20 -9.08 -15.02 7.88
C ALA A 20 -9.45 -14.19 9.12
N LEU A 21 -8.88 -12.98 9.26
CA LEU A 21 -9.21 -12.07 10.36
C LEU A 21 -10.56 -11.36 10.20
N PHE A 22 -11.07 -11.29 8.97
CA PHE A 22 -12.24 -10.49 8.63
C PHE A 22 -13.42 -11.32 8.13
N GLU A 23 -13.31 -12.65 8.17
CA GLU A 23 -14.37 -13.54 7.70
C GLU A 23 -15.66 -13.31 8.49
N GLY A 24 -16.73 -12.95 7.78
CA GLY A 24 -18.04 -12.66 8.38
C GLY A 24 -18.19 -11.26 8.95
N MET A 25 -17.17 -10.39 8.84
CA MET A 25 -17.31 -8.96 9.10
C MET A 25 -18.07 -8.29 7.94
N LYS A 26 -18.87 -7.26 8.23
CA LYS A 26 -19.53 -6.50 7.17
C LYS A 26 -18.51 -5.60 6.45
N PRO A 27 -18.42 -5.63 5.10
CA PRO A 27 -17.49 -4.79 4.35
C PRO A 27 -17.64 -3.27 4.60
N ALA A 28 -18.83 -2.83 5.03
CA ALA A 28 -19.16 -1.42 5.22
C ALA A 28 -18.55 -0.77 6.47
N ASP A 29 -18.01 -1.55 7.42
CA ASP A 29 -17.32 -1.00 8.59
C ASP A 29 -15.83 -0.68 8.30
N ALA A 30 -15.35 -0.97 7.09
CA ALA A 30 -13.95 -0.81 6.72
C ALA A 30 -13.51 0.66 6.50
N TRP A 31 -14.44 1.61 6.45
CA TRP A 31 -14.16 3.02 6.15
C TRP A 31 -15.04 3.95 7.00
N PRO A 32 -14.49 4.99 7.66
CA PRO A 32 -13.21 5.67 7.41
C PRO A 32 -12.01 5.24 8.28
N TYR A 33 -10.79 5.49 7.77
CA TYR A 33 -9.49 5.11 8.35
C TYR A 33 -9.33 5.37 9.86
N HIS A 34 -9.71 6.57 10.30
CA HIS A 34 -9.49 7.03 11.68
C HIS A 34 -10.50 6.45 12.67
N THR A 35 -11.62 5.90 12.20
CA THR A 35 -12.62 5.23 13.05
C THR A 35 -12.57 3.72 12.93
N ASN A 36 -11.91 3.18 11.91
CA ASN A 36 -11.81 1.75 11.72
C ASN A 36 -10.84 1.14 12.74
N PRO A 37 -11.33 0.32 13.70
CA PRO A 37 -10.46 -0.29 14.70
C PRO A 37 -9.44 -1.24 14.06
N GLY A 38 -9.74 -1.89 12.94
CA GLY A 38 -8.78 -2.75 12.25
C GLY A 38 -7.56 -2.01 11.71
N ILE A 39 -7.73 -0.77 11.24
CA ILE A 39 -6.61 0.06 10.78
C ILE A 39 -5.87 0.64 11.99
N ARG A 40 -6.62 1.21 12.95
CA ARG A 40 -6.06 1.81 14.16
C ARG A 40 -5.27 0.81 14.99
N ASP A 41 -5.74 -0.42 15.09
CA ASP A 41 -5.14 -1.48 15.92
C ASP A 41 -4.13 -2.31 15.10
N GLY A 42 -3.92 -1.97 13.82
CA GLY A 42 -2.88 -2.55 12.98
C GLY A 42 -3.15 -3.99 12.55
N LEU A 43 -4.42 -4.34 12.35
CA LEU A 43 -4.88 -5.62 11.80
C LEU A 43 -4.70 -5.69 10.29
N PHE A 44 -4.88 -4.58 9.59
CA PHE A 44 -4.61 -4.47 8.17
C PHE A 44 -4.06 -3.11 7.77
N ALA A 45 -3.30 -3.11 6.68
CA ALA A 45 -2.68 -1.93 6.14
C ALA A 45 -3.47 -1.42 4.95
N ILE A 46 -3.59 -0.10 4.87
CA ILE A 46 -4.05 0.58 3.68
C ILE A 46 -3.24 1.85 3.47
N VAL A 47 -2.91 2.13 2.21
CA VAL A 47 -2.23 3.35 1.80
C VAL A 47 -2.88 3.94 0.54
N GLY A 48 -3.06 5.26 0.52
CA GLY A 48 -3.42 6.01 -0.67
C GLY A 48 -2.24 6.16 -1.63
N LEU A 49 -2.44 5.81 -2.88
CA LEU A 49 -1.52 5.93 -4.00
C LEU A 49 -1.70 7.27 -4.72
N GLN A 50 -0.76 7.64 -5.60
CA GLN A 50 -0.80 8.93 -6.32
C GLN A 50 -1.83 9.00 -7.47
N GLY A 51 -2.66 7.97 -7.66
CA GLY A 51 -3.69 7.94 -8.68
C GLY A 51 -4.28 6.54 -8.87
N GLY A 52 -5.27 6.43 -9.76
CA GLY A 52 -5.76 5.14 -10.23
C GLY A 52 -4.96 4.64 -11.43
N GLY A 53 -4.80 3.33 -11.56
CA GLY A 53 -4.05 2.71 -12.64
C GLY A 53 -3.53 1.31 -12.31
N GLY A 54 -2.67 0.82 -13.19
CA GLY A 54 -1.92 -0.43 -13.00
C GLY A 54 -0.57 -0.16 -12.35
N TYR A 55 -0.19 -1.00 -11.39
CA TYR A 55 1.05 -0.89 -10.64
C TYR A 55 1.73 -2.24 -10.50
N ILE A 56 3.06 -2.23 -10.41
CA ILE A 56 3.87 -3.35 -9.97
C ILE A 56 4.24 -3.12 -8.50
N LEU A 57 3.77 -4.00 -7.63
CA LEU A 57 4.10 -4.00 -6.21
C LEU A 57 5.06 -5.15 -5.91
N ARG A 58 6.16 -4.85 -5.21
CA ARG A 58 7.00 -5.88 -4.57
C ARG A 58 6.68 -5.96 -3.09
N LEU A 59 6.28 -7.14 -2.61
CA LEU A 59 6.12 -7.47 -1.19
C LEU A 59 7.37 -8.20 -0.74
N THR A 60 8.06 -7.70 0.28
CA THR A 60 9.30 -8.31 0.75
C THR A 60 9.44 -8.28 2.27
N SER A 61 10.10 -9.27 2.84
CA SER A 61 10.63 -9.24 4.20
C SER A 61 12.11 -8.86 4.23
N GLY A 62 12.74 -8.63 3.07
CA GLY A 62 14.11 -8.15 2.93
C GLY A 62 14.20 -6.63 2.99
N ASP A 63 15.36 -6.08 2.67
CA ASP A 63 15.55 -4.63 2.47
C ASP A 63 15.24 -4.22 1.02
N LEU A 64 15.17 -2.91 0.80
CA LEU A 64 15.26 -2.34 -0.54
C LEU A 64 16.60 -2.72 -1.18
N THR A 65 16.57 -3.13 -2.45
CA THR A 65 17.79 -3.35 -3.24
C THR A 65 18.53 -2.02 -3.44
N PRO A 66 19.83 -2.03 -3.79
CA PRO A 66 20.55 -0.80 -4.11
C PRO A 66 19.87 0.05 -5.20
N ALA A 67 19.33 -0.58 -6.24
CA ALA A 67 18.66 0.11 -7.34
C ALA A 67 17.30 0.71 -6.92
N GLU A 68 16.55 0.02 -6.06
CA GLU A 68 15.31 0.57 -5.48
C GLU A 68 15.62 1.77 -4.57
N ARG A 69 16.68 1.70 -3.76
CA ARG A 69 17.09 2.83 -2.91
C ARG A 69 17.52 4.06 -3.69
N GLU A 70 18.20 3.88 -4.83
CA GLU A 70 18.60 4.98 -5.72
C GLU A 70 17.39 5.75 -6.26
N LEU A 71 16.26 5.05 -6.48
CA LEU A 71 15.04 5.61 -7.07
C LEU A 71 13.93 5.83 -6.06
N LEU A 72 14.22 5.68 -4.76
CA LEU A 72 13.25 5.94 -3.70
C LEU A 72 12.77 7.39 -3.80
N ASN A 73 11.45 7.57 -3.91
CA ASN A 73 10.82 8.87 -3.95
C ASN A 73 10.25 9.26 -2.57
N ASP A 74 9.41 8.39 -2.02
CA ASP A 74 8.71 8.64 -0.77
C ASP A 74 8.46 7.33 0.02
N THR A 75 8.07 7.44 1.28
CA THR A 75 7.79 6.29 2.17
C THR A 75 6.65 6.59 3.11
N VAL A 76 5.67 5.68 3.14
CA VAL A 76 4.52 5.71 4.06
C VAL A 76 4.62 4.55 5.05
N GLY A 77 4.46 4.85 6.33
CA GLY A 77 4.39 3.86 7.41
C GLY A 77 5.09 4.30 8.70
N PRO A 78 5.18 3.43 9.72
CA PRO A 78 4.76 2.02 9.69
C PRO A 78 3.24 1.84 9.67
N LEU A 79 2.75 0.95 8.81
CA LEU A 79 1.38 0.45 8.79
C LEU A 79 1.32 -0.90 9.50
N GLY A 80 0.18 -1.25 10.10
CA GLY A 80 0.04 -2.49 10.84
C GLY A 80 -0.62 -3.59 10.00
N VAL A 81 -0.06 -4.79 9.98
CA VAL A 81 -0.71 -5.99 9.45
C VAL A 81 -0.59 -7.12 10.45
N ALA A 82 -1.71 -7.72 10.83
CA ALA A 82 -1.75 -8.96 11.61
C ALA A 82 -1.98 -10.14 10.66
N VAL A 83 -1.23 -11.23 10.85
CA VAL A 83 -1.31 -12.45 10.03
C VAL A 83 -1.52 -13.66 10.93
N HIS A 84 -2.67 -14.31 10.80
CA HIS A 84 -3.04 -15.52 11.54
C HIS A 84 -2.97 -16.78 10.66
N SER A 85 -3.39 -16.68 9.40
CA SER A 85 -3.48 -17.81 8.45
C SER A 85 -2.14 -18.21 7.84
N GLY A 86 -1.11 -17.38 8.00
CA GLY A 86 0.15 -17.49 7.27
C GLY A 86 0.07 -16.98 5.83
N GLN A 87 -0.97 -16.19 5.51
CA GLN A 87 -1.14 -15.57 4.22
C GLN A 87 -1.66 -14.14 4.37
N VAL A 88 -1.25 -13.27 3.45
CA VAL A 88 -1.85 -11.96 3.24
C VAL A 88 -2.40 -11.88 1.84
N TYR A 89 -3.46 -11.10 1.67
CA TYR A 89 -4.02 -10.69 0.39
C TYR A 89 -3.64 -9.23 0.15
N ALA A 90 -3.04 -8.96 -1.01
CA ALA A 90 -2.71 -7.61 -1.45
C ALA A 90 -3.55 -7.27 -2.67
N SER A 91 -4.29 -6.16 -2.60
CA SER A 91 -5.18 -5.70 -3.68
C SER A 91 -5.27 -4.18 -3.72
N GLY A 92 -5.51 -3.65 -4.91
CA GLY A 92 -5.85 -2.24 -5.10
C GLY A 92 -7.35 -1.96 -5.26
N MET A 93 -8.18 -3.00 -5.22
CA MET A 93 -9.64 -2.93 -5.47
C MET A 93 -10.47 -3.51 -4.33
N ASP A 94 -9.90 -4.48 -3.59
CA ASP A 94 -10.65 -5.26 -2.61
C ASP A 94 -10.45 -4.74 -1.19
N TRP A 95 -11.49 -4.94 -0.38
CA TRP A 95 -11.53 -4.58 1.03
C TRP A 95 -11.73 -5.82 1.90
N PRO A 96 -11.24 -5.81 3.16
CA PRO A 96 -11.52 -6.88 4.11
C PRO A 96 -13.03 -6.99 4.40
N GLY A 97 -13.51 -8.21 4.62
CA GLY A 97 -14.89 -8.51 5.03
C GLY A 97 -15.56 -9.63 4.24
N GLU A 98 -15.02 -9.96 3.06
CA GLU A 98 -15.48 -11.11 2.28
C GLU A 98 -14.73 -12.39 2.69
N GLN A 99 -15.29 -13.54 2.33
CA GLN A 99 -14.64 -14.84 2.56
C GLN A 99 -13.42 -15.00 1.64
N ALA A 100 -12.40 -15.75 2.09
CA ALA A 100 -11.19 -16.01 1.29
C ALA A 100 -11.48 -16.55 -0.12
N VAL A 101 -12.50 -17.40 -0.26
CA VAL A 101 -12.95 -17.95 -1.56
C VAL A 101 -13.40 -16.87 -2.54
N HIS A 102 -13.96 -15.76 -2.06
CA HIS A 102 -14.37 -14.63 -2.91
C HIS A 102 -13.14 -13.99 -3.55
N TYR A 103 -12.11 -13.70 -2.76
CA TYR A 103 -10.87 -13.08 -3.25
C TYR A 103 -10.12 -13.95 -4.27
N HIS A 104 -10.20 -15.27 -4.12
CA HIS A 104 -9.68 -16.21 -5.13
C HIS A 104 -10.45 -16.15 -6.45
N GLN A 105 -11.76 -15.87 -6.40
CA GLN A 105 -12.62 -15.84 -7.58
C GLN A 105 -12.62 -14.48 -8.29
N CYS A 106 -12.52 -13.37 -7.55
CA CYS A 106 -12.51 -12.03 -8.16
C CYS A 106 -11.20 -11.74 -8.92
N GLY A 107 -10.07 -12.27 -8.44
CA GLY A 107 -8.76 -12.13 -9.08
C GLY A 107 -8.21 -10.69 -9.12
N ALA A 108 -8.77 -9.76 -8.34
CA ALA A 108 -8.34 -8.36 -8.32
C ALA A 108 -7.10 -8.09 -7.43
N GLY A 109 -6.66 -9.10 -6.69
CA GLY A 109 -5.44 -9.10 -5.89
C GLY A 109 -4.77 -10.47 -5.83
N MET A 110 -3.78 -10.60 -4.95
CA MET A 110 -2.96 -11.81 -4.85
C MET A 110 -2.75 -12.26 -3.40
N PHE A 111 -2.89 -13.57 -3.17
CA PHE A 111 -2.47 -14.21 -1.93
C PHE A 111 -0.97 -14.44 -1.91
N VAL A 112 -0.32 -14.04 -0.81
CA VAL A 112 1.10 -14.18 -0.59
C VAL A 112 1.34 -14.88 0.74
N SER A 113 2.18 -15.91 0.71
CA SER A 113 2.56 -16.64 1.92
C SER A 113 3.53 -15.81 2.76
N VAL A 114 3.20 -15.67 4.03
CA VAL A 114 4.00 -14.95 5.03
C VAL A 114 3.93 -15.71 6.36
N VAL A 115 4.96 -15.64 7.19
CA VAL A 115 4.89 -16.30 8.51
C VAL A 115 3.78 -15.62 9.32
N ALA A 116 3.03 -16.40 10.11
CA ALA A 116 2.03 -15.83 11.01
C ALA A 116 2.72 -14.94 12.06
N GLY A 117 2.11 -13.79 12.35
CA GLY A 117 2.65 -12.80 13.27
C GLY A 117 2.15 -11.39 12.97
N ASP A 118 2.64 -10.47 13.78
CA ASP A 118 2.37 -9.05 13.66
C ASP A 118 3.50 -8.35 12.89
N TYR A 119 3.14 -7.45 11.98
CA TYR A 119 4.09 -6.75 11.12
C TYR A 119 3.87 -5.25 11.12
N ASP A 120 4.98 -4.53 11.11
CA ASP A 120 5.07 -3.16 10.61
C ASP A 120 5.41 -3.22 9.11
N VAL A 121 4.62 -2.52 8.31
CA VAL A 121 4.78 -2.45 6.85
C VAL A 121 5.15 -1.03 6.47
N LEU A 122 6.30 -0.87 5.82
CA LEU A 122 6.71 0.36 5.16
C LEU A 122 6.43 0.22 3.68
N VAL A 123 5.67 1.15 3.09
CA VAL A 123 5.43 1.18 1.66
C VAL A 123 6.28 2.29 1.06
N HIS A 124 7.17 1.91 0.17
CA HIS A 124 8.09 2.79 -0.53
C HIS A 124 7.57 3.04 -1.94
N GLU A 125 7.50 4.30 -2.33
CA GLU A 125 7.27 4.67 -3.73
C GLU A 125 8.60 4.83 -4.44
N LEU A 126 8.72 4.26 -5.64
CA LEU A 126 9.84 4.51 -6.55
C LEU A 126 9.44 5.51 -7.63
N ARG A 127 10.42 6.29 -8.11
CA ARG A 127 10.21 7.24 -9.22
C ARG A 127 9.69 6.53 -10.47
N SER A 128 8.93 7.23 -11.31
CA SER A 128 8.37 6.69 -12.56
C SER A 128 9.40 6.07 -13.52
N THR A 129 10.65 6.51 -13.47
CA THR A 129 11.77 5.92 -14.23
C THR A 129 12.18 4.52 -13.75
N ALA A 130 11.66 4.06 -12.61
CA ALA A 130 11.89 2.71 -12.10
C ALA A 130 11.30 1.64 -13.04
N ALA A 131 10.10 1.86 -13.56
CA ALA A 131 9.46 0.94 -14.50
C ALA A 131 10.29 0.73 -15.78
N GLU A 132 10.93 1.79 -16.28
CA GLU A 132 11.84 1.73 -17.44
C GLU A 132 13.07 0.84 -17.18
N ARG A 133 13.44 0.67 -15.91
CA ARG A 133 14.53 -0.21 -15.44
C ARG A 133 14.03 -1.60 -15.01
N GLY A 134 12.75 -1.91 -15.21
CA GLY A 134 12.13 -3.17 -14.79
C GLY A 134 12.00 -3.32 -13.27
N LEU A 135 12.00 -2.21 -12.53
CA LEU A 135 11.78 -2.16 -11.09
C LEU A 135 10.28 -1.97 -10.78
N PRO A 136 9.83 -2.36 -9.57
CA PRO A 136 8.45 -2.14 -9.16
C PRO A 136 8.13 -0.64 -9.01
N ASP A 137 6.85 -0.27 -9.07
CA ASP A 137 6.39 1.08 -8.74
C ASP A 137 6.42 1.30 -7.22
N TYR A 138 6.04 0.26 -6.47
CA TYR A 138 6.02 0.29 -5.01
C TYR A 138 6.72 -0.93 -4.40
N VAL A 139 7.36 -0.73 -3.24
CA VAL A 139 7.92 -1.81 -2.43
C VAL A 139 7.33 -1.77 -1.03
N ALA A 140 6.57 -2.79 -0.66
CA ALA A 140 6.05 -2.99 0.69
C ALA A 140 7.00 -3.91 1.49
N VAL A 141 7.69 -3.33 2.47
CA VAL A 141 8.66 -3.99 3.33
C VAL A 141 8.02 -4.38 4.64
N PHE A 142 7.98 -5.69 4.92
CA PHE A 142 7.47 -6.30 6.13
C PHE A 142 8.60 -6.43 7.15
N ARG A 143 8.35 -5.90 8.35
CA ARG A 143 9.22 -6.05 9.52
C ARG A 143 8.39 -6.63 10.65
N GLN A 144 8.87 -7.71 11.26
CA GLN A 144 8.16 -8.31 12.38
C GLN A 144 8.08 -7.30 13.53
N ARG A 145 6.85 -7.03 13.97
CA ARG A 145 6.56 -6.08 15.04
C ARG A 145 6.81 -6.76 16.38
N THR A 146 7.59 -6.13 17.25
CA THR A 146 7.93 -6.65 18.59
C THR A 146 7.22 -5.92 19.73
N GLY A 147 6.51 -4.83 19.43
CA GLY A 147 5.78 -4.02 20.39
C GLY A 147 4.35 -3.71 19.94
N SER A 148 3.69 -2.82 20.67
CA SER A 148 2.36 -2.35 20.30
C SER A 148 2.40 -1.52 19.02
N PHE A 149 1.39 -1.67 18.17
CA PHE A 149 1.21 -0.81 17.01
C PHE A 149 0.90 0.63 17.49
N PRO A 150 1.62 1.66 17.02
CA PRO A 150 1.40 3.05 17.46
C PRO A 150 0.04 3.61 17.05
N GLY A 151 -0.64 2.96 16.10
CA GLY A 151 -1.89 3.42 15.52
C GLY A 151 -1.68 4.39 14.36
N VAL A 152 -2.74 4.55 13.57
CA VAL A 152 -2.80 5.47 12.43
C VAL A 152 -3.72 6.62 12.80
N VAL A 153 -3.20 7.84 12.81
CA VAL A 153 -3.95 9.04 13.21
C VAL A 153 -4.54 9.78 11.99
N GLU A 154 -3.86 9.67 10.85
CA GLU A 154 -4.21 10.31 9.58
C GLU A 154 -4.19 9.29 8.45
N GLU A 155 -4.89 9.57 7.35
CA GLU A 155 -4.87 8.70 6.17
C GLU A 155 -3.43 8.53 5.67
N PRO A 156 -2.86 7.30 5.67
CA PRO A 156 -1.55 7.07 5.12
C PRO A 156 -1.64 7.19 3.61
N ARG A 157 -0.97 8.16 3.01
CA ARG A 157 -0.99 8.36 1.56
C ARG A 157 0.30 8.97 1.05
N PHE A 158 0.66 8.61 -0.17
CA PHE A 158 1.71 9.32 -0.90
C PHE A 158 1.20 10.70 -1.30
N ILE A 159 1.95 11.73 -0.97
CA ILE A 159 1.64 13.09 -1.41
C ILE A 159 2.31 13.25 -2.76
N GLY A 160 1.51 13.17 -3.82
CA GLY A 160 1.95 13.22 -5.20
C GLY A 160 3.04 14.25 -5.46
N GLY A 161 4.17 13.82 -6.02
CA GLY A 161 5.12 14.75 -6.65
C GLY A 161 4.44 15.57 -7.77
N ARG A 162 3.40 15.02 -8.40
CA ARG A 162 2.60 15.69 -9.44
C ARG A 162 1.89 16.96 -8.97
N GLU A 163 1.34 17.01 -7.75
CA GLU A 163 0.71 18.25 -7.28
C GLU A 163 1.75 19.35 -7.07
N ILE A 164 2.96 18.99 -6.63
CA ILE A 164 4.08 19.92 -6.48
C ILE A 164 4.62 20.32 -7.85
N GLU A 165 4.77 19.40 -8.80
CA GLU A 165 5.21 19.73 -10.16
C GLU A 165 4.19 20.58 -10.93
N GLU A 166 2.90 20.28 -10.81
CA GLU A 166 1.82 21.08 -11.39
C GLU A 166 1.72 22.45 -10.71
N LEU A 167 1.91 22.53 -9.39
CA LEU A 167 2.00 23.80 -8.67
C LEU A 167 3.22 24.61 -9.12
N ILE A 168 4.39 23.98 -9.25
CA ILE A 168 5.60 24.62 -9.77
C ILE A 168 5.38 25.08 -11.21
N GLN A 169 4.75 24.27 -12.07
CA GLN A 169 4.41 24.66 -13.44
C GLN A 169 3.43 25.82 -13.49
N ARG A 170 2.39 25.83 -12.65
CA ARG A 170 1.45 26.96 -12.54
C ARG A 170 2.17 28.23 -12.08
N LEU A 171 2.95 28.16 -11.00
CA LEU A 171 3.72 29.29 -10.49
C LEU A 171 4.71 29.85 -11.52
N ASN A 172 5.36 28.98 -12.31
CA ASN A 172 6.26 29.38 -13.38
C ASN A 172 5.52 30.00 -14.58
N SER A 173 4.30 29.54 -14.88
CA SER A 173 3.46 30.09 -15.95
C SER A 173 2.85 31.46 -15.61
N GLU A 174 2.55 31.72 -14.34
CA GLU A 174 2.01 33.00 -13.85
C GLU A 174 3.10 34.09 -13.70
N SER A 175 4.38 33.69 -13.70
CA SER A 175 5.53 34.59 -13.58
C SER A 175 6.03 35.16 -14.92
N GLN A 176 5.46 34.75 -16.06
CA GLN A 176 5.81 35.34 -17.35
C GLN A 176 4.99 36.62 -17.59
N PRO A 177 5.64 37.79 -17.80
CA PRO A 177 4.93 39.02 -18.10
C PRO A 177 4.17 38.88 -19.43
N GLN A 178 2.90 39.31 -19.45
CA GLN A 178 2.12 39.42 -20.68
C GLN A 178 2.64 40.62 -21.47
N ASP A 179 3.31 40.34 -22.59
CA ASP A 179 3.67 41.33 -23.62
C ASP A 179 2.45 41.72 -24.48
#